data_AF-A0AAC9Y8U1-F1
#
_entry.id   AF-A0AAC9Y8U1-F1
#
_cell.length_a   1.000
_cell.length_b   1.000
_cell.length_c   1.000
_cell.angle_alpha   90.00
_cell.angle_beta   90.00
_cell.angle_gamma   90.00
#
_symmetry.space_group_name_H-M   'P 1'
#
loop_
_entity.id
_entity.type
_entity.pdbx_description
1 polymer ?
#
loop_
_entity_poly.entity_id
_entity_poly.type
_entity_poly.pdbx_seq_one_letter_code
_entity_poly.pdbx_strand_id
1 'polypeptide(L)'
;MEELQAKLDRLKWELSTENQRGSLKEAGKVAELEAQIAETQARIDAENNKQVEVAVATAQESIYNLFDRLDFDGNVVRLRDIMVNEQAYQMLSVTLQQAFGDLAERGEKNALALKESYANEIADKDRRIQSLLEEISVIGTENGKLDLELQDMTSKRDAAVRALEDKDAQIDQLQDQLSEAKADVERLEKDVQALRDAATAKAPVIKTTEDIKQETLDSLIPVTNIRWKENSKNTTYQAEDAKTGDTIEFSWLAKGKYREVTAEEAAQFRSEAEHAPESNGAGQEAPVPASPPLDLNPPELQFPPAVPDEDTTGGLAEGDAGGTVAEKTLEERVAALEKAVWGKVESAA
;
A
#
# COMPACT_ATOMS: atom_id res chain seq x y z
N MET A 1 44.95 41.23 -27.01
CA MET A 1 43.97 41.43 -25.92
C MET A 1 42.82 40.44 -26.05
N GLU A 2 42.02 40.51 -27.11
CA GLU A 2 40.86 39.64 -27.33
C GLU A 2 41.20 38.13 -27.34
N GLU A 3 42.31 37.74 -27.97
CA GLU A 3 42.80 36.35 -27.95
C GLU A 3 43.22 35.84 -26.56
N LEU A 4 43.79 36.71 -25.72
CA LEU A 4 44.18 36.35 -24.36
C LEU A 4 42.95 36.22 -23.46
N GLN A 5 41.95 37.09 -23.64
CA GLN A 5 40.68 37.04 -22.94
C GLN A 5 39.92 35.75 -23.28
N ALA A 6 39.82 35.42 -24.57
CA ALA A 6 39.20 34.17 -25.03
C ALA A 6 39.91 32.92 -24.48
N LYS A 7 41.25 32.97 -24.39
CA LYS A 7 42.04 31.89 -23.78
C LYS A 7 41.74 31.76 -22.28
N LEU A 8 41.64 32.87 -21.55
CA LEU A 8 41.31 32.89 -20.12
C LEU A 8 39.92 32.29 -19.86
N ASP A 9 38.92 32.69 -20.64
CA ASP A 9 37.54 32.20 -20.50
C ASP A 9 37.44 30.70 -20.79
N ARG A 10 38.17 30.23 -21.81
CA ARG A 10 38.29 28.81 -22.11
C ARG A 10 38.90 28.03 -20.94
N LEU A 11 40.01 28.49 -20.38
CA LEU A 11 40.67 27.82 -19.25
C LEU A 11 39.78 27.79 -18.00
N LYS A 12 39.05 28.87 -17.72
CA LYS A 12 38.07 28.94 -16.62
C LYS A 12 36.92 27.94 -16.81
N TRP A 13 36.43 27.80 -18.05
CA TRP A 13 35.41 26.80 -18.37
C TRP A 13 35.93 25.37 -18.20
N GLU A 14 37.15 25.08 -18.66
CA GLU A 14 37.80 23.78 -18.50
C GLU A 14 38.00 23.44 -17.01
N LEU A 15 38.41 24.41 -16.18
CA LEU A 15 38.55 24.26 -14.73
C LEU A 15 37.21 23.98 -14.04
N SER A 16 36.16 24.72 -14.41
CA SER A 16 34.81 24.50 -13.88
C SER A 16 34.32 23.09 -14.21
N THR A 17 34.51 22.66 -15.46
CA THR A 17 34.14 21.32 -15.93
C THR A 17 34.91 20.24 -15.16
N GLU A 18 36.20 20.41 -14.93
CA GLU A 18 37.01 19.45 -14.17
C GLU A 18 36.60 19.37 -12.69
N ASN A 19 36.24 20.51 -12.08
CA ASN A 19 35.73 20.57 -10.72
C ASN A 19 34.36 19.87 -10.56
N GLN A 20 33.53 19.86 -11.60
CA GLN A 20 32.23 19.17 -11.59
C GLN A 20 32.35 17.64 -11.67
N ARG A 21 33.54 17.07 -11.94
CA ARG A 21 33.74 15.61 -12.03
C ARG A 21 33.70 14.90 -10.68
N GLY A 22 33.58 15.62 -9.56
CA GLY A 22 33.41 15.04 -8.23
C GLY A 22 34.57 14.11 -7.85
N SER A 23 34.27 12.83 -7.63
CA SER A 23 35.29 11.81 -7.27
C SER A 23 36.27 11.46 -8.39
N LEU A 24 35.96 11.80 -9.65
CA LEU A 24 36.82 11.62 -10.81
C LEU A 24 37.69 12.85 -11.11
N LYS A 25 37.72 13.84 -10.20
CA LYS A 25 38.51 15.05 -10.34
C LYS A 25 40.01 14.73 -10.33
N GLU A 26 40.70 15.13 -11.39
CA GLU A 26 42.16 15.01 -11.46
C GLU A 26 42.83 16.21 -10.79
N ALA A 27 43.31 16.02 -9.56
CA ALA A 27 43.94 17.10 -8.78
C ALA A 27 45.13 17.77 -9.50
N GLY A 28 45.92 16.99 -10.25
CA GLY A 28 47.05 17.52 -11.04
C GLY A 28 46.60 18.44 -12.17
N LYS A 29 45.53 18.06 -12.88
CA LYS A 29 44.97 18.86 -13.98
C LYS A 29 44.35 20.16 -13.48
N VAL A 30 43.72 20.13 -12.31
CA VAL A 30 43.15 21.32 -11.64
C VAL A 30 44.26 22.32 -11.30
N ALA A 31 45.35 21.85 -10.68
CA ALA A 31 46.49 22.70 -10.35
C ALA A 31 47.16 23.30 -11.60
N GLU A 32 47.25 22.53 -12.69
CA GLU A 32 47.78 23.01 -13.97
C GLU A 32 46.88 24.09 -14.59
N LEU A 33 45.57 23.88 -14.60
CA LEU A 33 44.60 24.86 -15.11
C LEU A 33 44.62 26.15 -14.29
N GLU A 34 44.71 26.06 -12.95
CA GLU A 34 44.84 27.23 -12.06
C GLU A 34 46.13 28.03 -12.35
N ALA A 35 47.25 27.34 -12.55
CA ALA A 35 48.52 27.99 -12.90
C ALA A 35 48.46 28.69 -14.27
N GLN A 36 47.86 28.05 -15.28
CA GLN A 36 47.71 28.64 -16.61
C GLN A 36 46.74 29.85 -16.62
N ILE A 37 45.69 29.81 -15.79
CA ILE A 37 44.79 30.95 -15.58
C ILE A 37 45.56 32.12 -14.97
N ALA A 38 46.35 31.87 -13.92
CA ALA A 38 47.14 32.91 -13.25
C ALA A 38 48.18 33.54 -14.20
N GLU A 39 48.90 32.73 -15.00
CA GLU A 39 49.85 33.25 -15.99
C GLU A 39 49.15 34.09 -17.06
N THR A 40 48.03 33.60 -17.59
CA THR A 40 47.28 34.31 -18.65
C THR A 40 46.72 35.64 -18.14
N GLN A 41 46.22 35.67 -16.89
CA GLN A 41 45.77 36.89 -16.24
C GLN A 41 46.91 37.90 -16.07
N ALA A 42 48.07 37.46 -15.59
CA ALA A 42 49.24 38.34 -15.44
C ALA A 42 49.70 38.94 -16.78
N ARG A 43 49.61 38.19 -17.89
CA ARG A 43 49.90 38.71 -19.24
C ARG A 43 48.88 39.75 -19.70
N ILE A 44 47.59 39.56 -19.42
CA ILE A 44 46.54 40.54 -19.73
C ILE A 44 46.81 41.84 -18.98
N ASP A 45 47.13 41.75 -17.68
CA ASP A 45 47.39 42.93 -16.85
C ASP A 45 48.65 43.68 -17.31
N ALA A 46 49.71 42.96 -17.68
CA ALA A 46 50.93 43.55 -18.22
C ALA A 46 50.71 44.26 -19.57
N GLU A 47 49.94 43.66 -20.47
CA GLU A 47 49.60 44.25 -21.77
C GLU A 47 48.70 45.49 -21.61
N ASN A 48 47.72 45.44 -20.70
CA ASN A 48 46.88 46.59 -20.37
C ASN A 48 47.71 47.76 -19.83
N ASN A 49 48.62 47.50 -18.89
CA ASN A 49 49.50 48.53 -18.35
C ASN A 49 50.38 49.17 -19.44
N LYS A 50 50.89 48.35 -20.37
CA LYS A 50 51.69 48.85 -21.50
C LYS A 50 50.85 49.73 -22.44
N GLN A 51 49.61 49.34 -22.73
CA GLN A 51 48.71 50.16 -23.55
C GLN A 51 48.35 51.49 -22.88
N VAL A 52 48.14 51.47 -21.55
CA VAL A 52 47.91 52.69 -20.77
C VAL A 52 49.13 53.61 -20.85
N GLU A 53 50.34 53.09 -20.67
CA GLU A 53 51.57 53.89 -20.74
C GLU A 53 51.76 54.54 -22.12
N VAL A 54 51.55 53.77 -23.20
CA VAL A 54 51.60 54.30 -24.58
C VAL A 54 50.51 55.35 -24.81
N ALA A 55 49.30 55.13 -24.31
CA ALA A 55 48.20 56.09 -24.42
C ALA A 55 48.51 57.39 -23.65
N VAL A 56 49.11 57.30 -22.47
CA VAL A 56 49.53 58.47 -21.67
C VAL A 56 50.62 59.25 -22.41
N ALA A 57 51.64 58.58 -22.95
CA ALA A 57 52.70 59.24 -23.71
C ALA A 57 52.15 59.94 -24.97
N THR A 58 51.25 59.27 -25.70
CA THR A 58 50.59 59.82 -26.89
C THR A 58 49.66 60.98 -26.54
N ALA A 59 48.93 60.89 -25.41
CA ALA A 59 48.09 61.97 -24.92
C ALA A 59 48.91 63.20 -24.54
N GLN A 60 50.04 63.02 -23.85
CA GLN A 60 50.97 64.12 -23.54
C GLN A 60 51.49 64.79 -24.81
N GLU A 61 51.95 64.02 -25.80
CA GLU A 61 52.42 64.56 -27.08
C GLU A 61 51.31 65.29 -27.85
N SER A 62 50.09 64.76 -27.86
CA SER A 62 48.95 65.41 -28.52
C SER A 62 48.52 66.70 -27.82
N ILE A 63 48.58 66.78 -26.48
CA ILE A 63 48.32 68.00 -25.72
C ILE A 63 49.33 69.09 -26.09
N TYR A 64 50.62 68.77 -26.17
CA TYR A 64 51.65 69.72 -26.62
C TYR A 64 51.41 70.21 -28.05
N ASN A 65 51.02 69.31 -28.95
CA ASN A 65 50.72 69.66 -30.35
C ASN A 65 49.43 70.46 -30.51
N LEU A 66 48.40 70.20 -29.69
CA LEU A 66 47.12 70.91 -29.70
C LEU A 66 47.27 72.38 -29.29
N PHE A 67 48.11 72.67 -28.29
CA PHE A 67 48.30 74.05 -27.83
C PHE A 67 49.08 74.91 -28.79
N ASP A 68 50.04 74.35 -29.53
CA ASP A 68 50.84 75.12 -30.49
C ASP A 68 50.24 75.14 -31.90
N ARG A 69 49.15 74.39 -32.15
CA ARG A 69 48.40 74.38 -33.41
C ARG A 69 46.90 74.51 -33.14
N LEU A 70 46.40 75.75 -33.17
CA LEU A 70 44.99 76.03 -33.10
C LEU A 70 44.37 75.97 -34.49
N ASP A 71 43.42 75.08 -34.70
CA ASP A 71 42.65 74.99 -35.95
C ASP A 71 41.40 75.86 -35.86
N PHE A 72 41.34 76.89 -36.70
CA PHE A 72 40.15 77.72 -36.89
C PHE A 72 39.64 77.52 -38.33
N ASP A 73 38.58 76.73 -38.47
CA ASP A 73 37.88 76.52 -39.75
C ASP A 73 38.83 76.08 -40.89
N GLY A 74 39.72 75.12 -40.61
CA GLY A 74 40.69 74.57 -41.55
C GLY A 74 42.00 75.37 -41.67
N ASN A 75 42.13 76.48 -40.94
CA ASN A 75 43.38 77.25 -40.84
C ASN A 75 44.08 76.95 -39.52
N VAL A 76 45.19 76.21 -39.62
CA VAL A 76 46.06 75.92 -38.48
C VAL A 76 46.95 77.14 -38.22
N VAL A 77 46.68 77.84 -37.13
CA VAL A 77 47.48 78.98 -36.65
C VAL A 77 48.23 78.56 -35.39
N ARG A 78 49.51 78.95 -35.27
CA ARG A 78 50.25 78.64 -34.04
C ARG A 78 49.90 79.63 -32.95
N LEU A 79 49.76 79.14 -31.72
CA LEU A 79 49.47 80.00 -30.58
C LEU A 79 50.53 81.09 -30.43
N ARG A 80 51.79 80.77 -30.71
CA ARG A 80 52.89 81.74 -30.73
C ARG A 80 52.68 82.89 -31.73
N ASP A 81 52.04 82.62 -32.87
CA ASP A 81 51.83 83.60 -33.94
C ASP A 81 50.65 84.55 -33.65
N ILE A 82 49.77 84.18 -32.72
CA ILE A 82 48.61 84.99 -32.29
C ILE A 82 48.98 85.90 -31.11
N MET A 83 50.01 85.54 -30.34
CA MET A 83 50.39 86.29 -29.14
C MET A 83 51.14 87.58 -29.48
N VAL A 84 50.81 88.65 -28.75
CA VAL A 84 51.37 90.00 -28.97
C VAL A 84 52.86 90.06 -28.65
N ASN A 85 53.35 89.22 -27.73
CA ASN A 85 54.77 89.08 -27.42
C ASN A 85 55.06 87.70 -26.78
N GLU A 86 56.34 87.34 -26.73
CA GLU A 86 56.81 86.06 -26.16
C GLU A 86 56.43 85.90 -24.69
N GLN A 87 56.38 87.00 -23.91
CA GLN A 87 56.03 86.95 -22.50
C GLN A 87 54.55 86.54 -22.27
N ALA A 88 53.64 87.02 -23.13
CA ALA A 88 52.22 86.65 -23.10
C ALA A 88 52.02 85.18 -23.50
N TYR A 89 52.78 84.69 -24.50
CA TYR A 89 52.79 83.28 -24.87
C TYR A 89 53.25 82.39 -23.72
N GLN A 90 54.38 82.73 -23.07
CA GLN A 90 54.92 81.97 -21.94
C GLN A 90 53.93 81.93 -20.77
N MET A 91 53.32 83.07 -20.42
CA MET A 91 52.32 83.14 -19.35
C MET A 91 51.09 82.26 -19.65
N LEU A 92 50.54 82.36 -20.86
CA LEU A 92 49.35 81.58 -21.22
C LEU A 92 49.69 80.08 -21.32
N SER A 93 50.83 79.72 -21.91
CA SER A 93 51.30 78.34 -22.00
C SER A 93 51.43 77.71 -20.62
N VAL A 94 52.04 78.40 -19.66
CA VAL A 94 52.17 77.91 -18.27
C VAL A 94 50.80 77.76 -17.62
N THR A 95 49.90 78.74 -17.80
CA THR A 95 48.55 78.69 -17.22
C THR A 95 47.71 77.54 -17.80
N LEU A 96 47.81 77.31 -19.11
CA LEU A 96 47.14 76.17 -19.77
C LEU A 96 47.74 74.84 -19.33
N GLN A 97 49.06 74.72 -19.25
CA GLN A 97 49.72 73.52 -18.73
C GLN A 97 49.29 73.21 -17.30
N GLN A 98 49.19 74.23 -16.43
CA GLN A 98 48.68 74.05 -15.07
C GLN A 98 47.22 73.63 -15.04
N ALA A 99 46.34 74.31 -15.79
CA ALA A 99 44.92 73.97 -15.83
C ALA A 99 44.65 72.53 -16.31
N PHE A 100 45.41 72.06 -17.30
CA PHE A 100 45.32 70.68 -17.78
C PHE A 100 46.01 69.68 -16.84
N GLY A 101 47.10 70.06 -16.17
CA GLY A 101 47.68 69.28 -15.08
C GLY A 101 46.67 69.03 -13.97
N ASP A 102 45.96 70.07 -13.52
CA ASP A 102 44.91 69.98 -12.50
C ASP A 102 43.70 69.16 -12.96
N LEU A 103 43.37 69.22 -14.26
CA LEU A 103 42.30 68.40 -14.84
C LEU A 103 42.71 66.93 -14.93
N ALA A 104 43.96 66.65 -15.32
CA ALA A 104 44.52 65.30 -15.36
C ALA A 104 44.59 64.69 -13.95
N GLU A 105 45.05 65.44 -12.95
CA GLU A 105 45.08 64.99 -11.55
C GLU A 105 43.67 64.69 -11.01
N ARG A 106 42.68 65.54 -11.34
CA ARG A 106 41.28 65.28 -11.00
C ARG A 106 40.73 64.05 -11.72
N GLY A 107 41.07 63.88 -13.00
CA GLY A 107 40.71 62.70 -13.79
C GLY A 107 41.29 61.42 -13.18
N GLU A 108 42.56 61.45 -12.77
CA GLU A 108 43.23 60.33 -12.12
C GLU A 108 42.60 59.98 -10.78
N LYS A 109 42.32 60.97 -9.92
CA LYS A 109 41.62 60.75 -8.63
C LYS A 109 40.24 60.13 -8.84
N ASN A 110 39.48 60.62 -9.80
CA ASN A 110 38.16 60.06 -10.11
C ASN A 110 38.26 58.64 -10.67
N ALA A 111 39.24 58.37 -11.53
CA ALA A 111 39.50 57.03 -12.08
C ALA A 111 39.91 56.04 -10.99
N LEU A 112 40.75 56.46 -10.04
CA LEU A 112 41.14 55.65 -8.87
C LEU A 112 39.94 55.36 -7.96
N ALA A 113 39.15 56.38 -7.62
CA ALA A 113 37.95 56.21 -6.81
C ALA A 113 36.92 55.27 -7.47
N LEU A 114 36.74 55.40 -8.78
CA LEU A 114 35.85 54.52 -9.54
C LEU A 114 36.39 53.08 -9.59
N LYS A 115 37.70 52.91 -9.77
CA LYS A 115 38.36 51.60 -9.74
C LYS A 115 38.19 50.93 -8.37
N GLU A 116 38.37 51.68 -7.29
CA GLU A 116 38.16 51.18 -5.92
C GLU A 116 36.69 50.81 -5.66
N SER A 117 35.75 51.62 -6.14
CA SER A 117 34.31 51.31 -6.10
C SER A 117 33.98 49.99 -6.79
N TYR A 118 34.50 49.76 -8.01
CA TYR A 118 34.28 48.50 -8.71
C TYR A 118 34.98 47.32 -8.05
N ALA A 119 36.18 47.50 -7.51
CA ALA A 119 36.87 46.45 -6.76
C ALA A 119 36.06 46.01 -5.54
N ASN A 120 35.46 46.95 -4.81
CA ASN A 120 34.58 46.67 -3.68
C ASN A 120 33.30 45.94 -4.12
N GLU A 121 32.66 46.38 -5.21
CA GLU A 121 31.45 45.73 -5.73
C GLU A 121 31.74 44.29 -6.20
N ILE A 122 32.87 44.06 -6.87
CA ILE A 122 33.33 42.72 -7.26
C ILE A 122 33.54 41.85 -6.02
N ALA A 123 34.25 42.36 -5.01
CA ALA A 123 34.51 41.63 -3.77
C ALA A 123 33.20 41.27 -3.03
N ASP A 124 32.22 42.16 -3.00
CA ASP A 124 30.90 41.89 -2.40
C ASP A 124 30.11 40.84 -3.18
N LYS A 125 30.13 40.90 -4.52
CA LYS A 125 29.51 39.88 -5.37
C LYS A 125 30.19 38.52 -5.20
N ASP A 126 31.52 38.48 -5.11
CA ASP A 126 32.27 37.24 -4.88
C ASP A 126 31.93 36.62 -3.51
N ARG A 127 31.83 37.43 -2.45
CA ARG A 127 31.34 36.97 -1.13
C ARG A 127 29.93 36.40 -1.21
N ARG A 128 29.03 37.06 -1.95
CA ARG A 128 27.66 36.58 -2.14
C ARG A 128 27.62 35.26 -2.90
N ILE A 129 28.44 35.12 -3.95
CA ILE A 129 28.58 33.87 -4.71
C ILE A 129 29.09 32.74 -3.81
N GLN A 130 30.13 32.98 -3.01
CA GLN A 130 30.64 31.97 -2.07
C GLN A 130 29.58 31.54 -1.05
N SER A 131 28.83 32.49 -0.49
CA SER A 131 27.73 32.19 0.43
C SER A 131 26.63 31.34 -0.22
N LEU A 132 26.27 31.62 -1.48
CA LEU A 132 25.27 30.85 -2.20
C LEU A 132 25.77 29.44 -2.56
N LEU A 133 27.06 29.29 -2.89
CA LEU A 133 27.66 27.98 -3.15
C LEU A 133 27.68 27.10 -1.89
N GLU A 134 27.96 27.68 -0.73
CA GLU A 134 27.87 26.99 0.57
C GLU A 134 26.43 26.52 0.84
N GLU A 135 25.45 27.39 0.64
CA GLU A 135 24.02 27.08 0.82
C GLU A 135 23.57 25.95 -0.12
N ILE A 136 23.96 26.00 -1.39
CA ILE A 136 23.70 24.93 -2.37
C ILE A 136 24.35 23.61 -1.92
N SER A 137 25.57 23.65 -1.40
CA SER A 137 26.24 22.45 -0.89
C SER A 137 25.50 21.85 0.30
N VAL A 138 25.06 22.67 1.26
CA VAL A 138 24.27 22.22 2.41
C VAL A 138 22.97 21.56 1.96
N ILE A 139 22.20 22.23 1.10
CA ILE A 139 20.96 21.70 0.54
C ILE A 139 21.20 20.39 -0.22
N GLY A 140 22.29 20.30 -1.00
CA GLY A 140 22.66 19.08 -1.71
C GLY A 140 22.92 17.90 -0.76
N THR A 141 23.60 18.15 0.36
CA THR A 141 23.82 17.10 1.38
C THR A 141 22.54 16.69 2.11
N GLU A 142 21.62 17.63 2.35
CA GLU A 142 20.35 17.37 3.02
C GLU A 142 19.40 16.58 2.12
N ASN A 143 19.30 16.94 0.84
CA ASN A 143 18.56 16.17 -0.17
C ASN A 143 19.10 14.74 -0.29
N GLY A 144 20.42 14.56 -0.29
CA GLY A 144 21.02 13.23 -0.31
C GLY A 144 20.67 12.37 0.91
N LYS A 145 20.53 12.98 2.10
CA LYS A 145 20.07 12.27 3.31
C LYS A 145 18.59 11.89 3.20
N LEU A 146 17.75 12.82 2.74
CA LEU A 146 16.32 12.57 2.56
C LEU A 146 16.06 11.46 1.53
N ASP A 147 16.82 11.40 0.44
CA ASP A 147 16.72 10.31 -0.54
C ASP A 147 17.05 8.94 0.07
N LEU A 148 18.08 8.87 0.92
CA LEU A 148 18.41 7.63 1.64
C LEU A 148 17.32 7.22 2.63
N GLU A 149 16.75 8.17 3.37
CA GLU A 149 15.63 7.91 4.27
C GLU A 149 14.38 7.44 3.52
N LEU A 150 14.09 8.03 2.35
CA LEU A 150 12.99 7.59 1.49
C LEU A 150 13.21 6.17 0.97
N GLN A 151 14.43 5.81 0.57
CA GLN A 151 14.76 4.45 0.12
C GLN A 151 14.62 3.44 1.27
N ASP A 152 15.08 3.77 2.46
CA ASP A 152 14.93 2.91 3.65
C ASP A 152 13.45 2.73 4.02
N MET A 153 12.67 3.81 4.03
CA MET A 153 11.23 3.76 4.30
C MET A 153 10.46 2.96 3.24
N THR A 154 10.82 3.11 1.97
CA THR A 154 10.25 2.31 0.87
C THR A 154 10.56 0.83 1.08
N SER A 155 11.82 0.50 1.42
CA SER A 155 12.24 -0.89 1.68
C SER A 155 11.52 -1.50 2.87
N LYS A 156 11.34 -0.73 3.96
CA LYS A 156 10.57 -1.14 5.15
C LYS A 156 9.09 -1.35 4.82
N ARG A 157 8.49 -0.45 4.04
CA ARG A 157 7.11 -0.59 3.57
C ARG A 157 6.95 -1.86 2.75
N ASP A 158 7.81 -2.09 1.78
CA ASP A 158 7.72 -3.26 0.89
C ASP A 158 7.94 -4.57 1.67
N ALA A 159 8.83 -4.58 2.66
CA ALA A 159 9.00 -5.71 3.58
C ALA A 159 7.74 -5.95 4.44
N ALA A 160 7.10 -4.88 4.94
CA ALA A 160 5.86 -4.99 5.70
C ALA A 160 4.69 -5.50 4.85
N VAL A 161 4.58 -5.04 3.60
CA VAL A 161 3.56 -5.54 2.64
C VAL A 161 3.73 -7.04 2.41
N ARG A 162 4.94 -7.52 2.13
CA ARG A 162 5.20 -8.97 1.97
C ARG A 162 4.85 -9.76 3.23
N ALA A 163 5.18 -9.23 4.40
CA ALA A 163 4.84 -9.88 5.66
C ALA A 163 3.31 -9.95 5.89
N LEU A 164 2.55 -8.96 5.42
CA LEU A 164 1.09 -9.00 5.46
C LEU A 164 0.54 -10.03 4.47
N GLU A 165 1.03 -10.04 3.23
CA GLU A 165 0.63 -11.04 2.22
C GLU A 165 0.88 -12.47 2.70
N ASP A 166 2.04 -12.74 3.33
CA ASP A 166 2.35 -14.05 3.92
C ASP A 166 1.39 -14.41 5.07
N LYS A 167 0.92 -13.42 5.84
CA LYS A 167 -0.01 -13.63 6.94
C LYS A 167 -1.43 -13.87 6.45
N ASP A 168 -1.87 -13.15 5.42
CA ASP A 168 -3.16 -13.36 4.78
C ASP A 168 -3.23 -14.77 4.16
N ALA A 169 -2.16 -15.21 3.47
CA ALA A 169 -2.08 -16.57 2.97
C ALA A 169 -2.14 -17.64 4.07
N GLN A 170 -1.53 -17.40 5.23
CA GLN A 170 -1.65 -18.29 6.40
C GLN A 170 -3.06 -18.30 6.99
N ILE A 171 -3.74 -17.16 7.01
CA ILE A 171 -5.12 -17.04 7.47
C ILE A 171 -6.04 -17.86 6.56
N ASP A 172 -5.91 -17.72 5.24
CA ASP A 172 -6.69 -18.48 4.26
C ASP A 172 -6.49 -19.99 4.44
N GLN A 173 -5.23 -20.43 4.57
CA GLN A 173 -4.92 -21.84 4.82
C GLN A 173 -5.55 -22.36 6.13
N LEU A 174 -5.52 -21.56 7.20
CA LEU A 174 -6.14 -21.94 8.47
C LEU A 174 -7.67 -21.96 8.38
N GLN A 175 -8.28 -21.08 7.58
CA GLN A 175 -9.72 -21.09 7.34
C GLN A 175 -10.15 -22.36 6.59
N ASP A 176 -9.38 -22.77 5.58
CA ASP A 176 -9.62 -24.02 4.85
C ASP A 176 -9.53 -25.24 5.79
N GLN A 177 -8.47 -25.31 6.60
CA GLN A 177 -8.31 -26.38 7.59
C GLN A 177 -9.45 -26.40 8.62
N LEU A 178 -9.91 -25.23 9.06
CA LEU A 178 -11.03 -25.12 9.99
C LEU A 178 -12.34 -25.60 9.35
N SER A 179 -12.55 -25.30 8.07
CA SER A 179 -13.70 -25.75 7.29
C SER A 179 -13.70 -27.28 7.13
N GLU A 180 -12.56 -27.86 6.77
CA GLU A 180 -12.38 -29.31 6.67
C GLU A 180 -12.60 -30.02 8.00
N ALA A 181 -11.99 -29.51 9.08
CA ALA A 181 -12.18 -30.06 10.43
C ALA A 181 -13.64 -30.01 10.88
N LYS A 182 -14.37 -28.93 10.56
CA LYS A 182 -15.81 -28.84 10.84
C LYS A 182 -16.63 -29.88 10.08
N ALA A 183 -16.32 -30.09 8.80
CA ALA A 183 -16.98 -31.12 7.99
C ALA A 183 -16.72 -32.54 8.53
N ASP A 184 -15.49 -32.82 8.97
CA ASP A 184 -15.12 -34.08 9.61
C ASP A 184 -15.84 -34.30 10.94
N VAL A 185 -15.96 -33.25 11.77
CA VAL A 185 -16.75 -33.32 13.02
C VAL A 185 -18.22 -33.64 12.70
N GLU A 186 -18.84 -32.95 11.74
CA GLU A 186 -20.23 -33.22 11.36
C GLU A 186 -20.43 -34.65 10.84
N ARG A 187 -19.47 -35.17 10.07
CA ARG A 187 -19.47 -36.58 9.62
C ARG A 187 -19.38 -37.54 10.82
N LEU A 188 -18.43 -37.31 11.72
CA LEU A 188 -18.26 -38.14 12.92
C LEU A 188 -19.48 -38.10 13.83
N GLU A 189 -20.13 -36.94 13.99
CA GLU A 189 -21.38 -36.82 14.73
C GLU A 189 -22.51 -37.66 14.12
N LYS A 190 -22.64 -37.64 12.80
CA LYS A 190 -23.61 -38.51 12.07
C LYS A 190 -23.29 -39.99 12.26
N ASP A 191 -22.02 -40.39 12.16
CA ASP A 191 -21.59 -41.77 12.36
C ASP A 191 -21.85 -42.24 13.80
N VAL A 192 -21.54 -41.41 14.79
CA VAL A 192 -21.83 -41.67 16.21
C VAL A 192 -23.33 -41.82 16.44
N GLN A 193 -24.15 -40.95 15.84
CA GLN A 193 -25.60 -41.03 15.95
C GLN A 193 -26.14 -42.32 15.30
N ALA A 194 -25.67 -42.68 14.11
CA ALA A 194 -26.05 -43.92 13.43
C ALA A 194 -25.67 -45.17 14.24
N LEU A 195 -24.48 -45.17 14.87
CA LEU A 195 -24.05 -46.24 15.77
C LEU A 195 -24.94 -46.32 17.01
N ARG A 196 -25.35 -45.17 17.56
CA ARG A 196 -26.27 -45.11 18.70
C ARG A 196 -27.64 -45.69 18.37
N ASP A 197 -28.18 -45.33 17.21
CA ASP A 197 -29.46 -45.83 16.71
C ASP A 197 -29.41 -47.33 16.39
N ALA A 198 -28.28 -47.81 15.84
CA ALA A 198 -28.06 -49.24 15.63
C ALA A 198 -27.94 -50.02 16.96
N ALA A 199 -27.34 -49.41 17.99
CA ALA A 199 -27.21 -50.01 19.32
C ALA A 199 -28.57 -50.08 20.04
N THR A 200 -29.43 -49.07 19.92
CA THR A 200 -30.81 -49.11 20.46
C THR A 200 -31.70 -50.07 19.68
N ALA A 201 -31.56 -50.18 18.35
CA ALA A 201 -32.28 -51.16 17.54
C ALA A 201 -31.87 -52.62 17.82
N LYS A 202 -30.62 -52.85 18.23
CA LYS A 202 -30.08 -54.17 18.59
C LYS A 202 -30.10 -54.46 20.09
N ALA A 203 -30.61 -53.55 20.91
CA ALA A 203 -30.88 -53.87 22.30
C ALA A 203 -31.91 -55.02 22.28
N PRO A 204 -31.58 -56.22 22.79
CA PRO A 204 -32.62 -57.23 22.96
C PRO A 204 -33.69 -56.59 23.83
N VAL A 205 -34.95 -56.65 23.40
CA VAL A 205 -36.07 -56.46 24.30
C VAL A 205 -35.84 -57.51 25.38
N ILE A 206 -35.26 -57.09 26.51
CA ILE A 206 -35.13 -57.91 27.68
C ILE A 206 -36.57 -58.06 28.14
N LYS A 207 -37.27 -59.08 27.63
CA LYS A 207 -38.54 -59.52 28.18
C LYS A 207 -38.23 -59.77 29.65
N THR A 208 -38.81 -58.93 30.50
CA THR A 208 -38.57 -59.01 31.93
C THR A 208 -39.01 -60.39 32.38
N THR A 209 -38.37 -60.98 33.40
CA THR A 209 -38.75 -62.30 33.91
C THR A 209 -40.23 -62.40 34.31
N GLU A 210 -40.90 -61.27 34.51
CA GLU A 210 -42.34 -61.17 34.75
C GLU A 210 -43.16 -61.39 33.47
N ASP A 211 -42.76 -60.84 32.32
CA ASP A 211 -43.46 -61.02 31.04
C ASP A 211 -43.44 -62.49 30.58
N ILE A 212 -42.31 -63.17 30.78
CA ILE A 212 -42.17 -64.59 30.47
C ILE A 212 -43.02 -65.45 31.42
N LYS A 213 -43.08 -65.10 32.71
CA LYS A 213 -43.92 -65.80 33.69
C LYS A 213 -45.40 -65.62 33.37
N GLN A 214 -45.82 -64.41 33.02
CA GLN A 214 -47.21 -64.11 32.67
C GLN A 214 -47.63 -64.88 31.40
N GLU A 215 -46.81 -64.84 30.35
CA GLU A 215 -47.06 -65.56 29.10
C GLU A 215 -47.12 -67.09 29.33
N THR A 216 -46.29 -67.64 30.22
CA THR A 216 -46.41 -69.06 30.61
C THR A 216 -47.67 -69.35 31.45
N LEU A 217 -48.08 -68.45 32.34
CA LEU A 217 -49.27 -68.64 33.18
C LEU A 217 -50.56 -68.56 32.37
N ASP A 218 -50.61 -67.70 31.36
CA ASP A 218 -51.76 -67.54 30.47
C ASP A 218 -51.90 -68.69 29.46
N SER A 219 -50.79 -69.41 29.18
CA SER A 219 -50.80 -70.61 28.34
C SER A 219 -51.30 -71.88 29.04
N LEU A 220 -51.49 -71.84 30.37
CA LEU A 220 -51.95 -72.98 31.16
C LEU A 220 -53.47 -73.04 31.19
N ILE A 221 -54.02 -74.25 31.12
CA ILE A 221 -55.48 -74.46 31.14
C ILE A 221 -55.99 -74.22 32.58
N PRO A 222 -56.93 -73.29 32.81
CA PRO A 222 -57.45 -73.02 34.15
C PRO A 222 -58.39 -74.15 34.59
N VAL A 223 -58.13 -74.74 35.76
CA VAL A 223 -58.94 -75.82 36.34
C VAL A 223 -59.21 -75.57 37.82
N THR A 224 -60.32 -76.09 38.33
CA THR A 224 -60.71 -76.02 39.74
C THR A 224 -60.79 -77.41 40.36
N ASN A 225 -60.72 -77.48 41.69
CA ASN A 225 -61.02 -78.70 42.47
C ASN A 225 -60.16 -79.94 42.09
N ILE A 226 -58.83 -79.74 42.00
CA ILE A 226 -57.90 -80.82 41.66
C ILE A 226 -57.82 -81.83 42.81
N ARG A 227 -58.28 -83.06 42.57
CA ARG A 227 -58.18 -84.17 43.52
C ARG A 227 -57.61 -85.41 42.86
N TRP A 228 -57.01 -86.30 43.64
CA TRP A 228 -56.58 -87.59 43.12
C TRP A 228 -57.79 -88.43 42.73
N LYS A 229 -57.78 -89.03 41.55
CA LYS A 229 -58.76 -90.06 41.22
C LYS A 229 -58.42 -91.29 42.05
N GLU A 230 -59.40 -91.78 42.79
CA GLU A 230 -59.27 -92.86 43.76
C GLU A 230 -58.95 -94.20 43.05
N ASN A 231 -57.68 -94.39 42.72
CA ASN A 231 -57.09 -95.59 42.14
C ASN A 231 -55.82 -95.90 42.94
N SER A 232 -55.57 -97.17 43.24
CA SER A 232 -54.57 -97.66 44.22
C SER A 232 -53.11 -97.22 44.01
N LYS A 233 -52.82 -96.50 42.92
CA LYS A 233 -51.48 -96.03 42.54
C LYS A 233 -51.36 -94.50 42.40
N ASN A 234 -52.42 -93.72 42.64
CA ASN A 234 -52.41 -92.24 42.57
C ASN A 234 -51.65 -91.70 41.34
N THR A 235 -52.04 -92.13 40.14
CA THR A 235 -51.35 -91.75 38.88
C THR A 235 -52.08 -90.68 38.07
N THR A 236 -53.33 -90.38 38.43
CA THR A 236 -54.26 -89.54 37.67
C THR A 236 -54.99 -88.59 38.61
N TYR A 237 -55.03 -87.31 38.25
CA TYR A 237 -55.83 -86.27 38.87
C TYR A 237 -57.17 -86.13 38.14
N GLN A 238 -58.18 -85.74 38.90
CA GLN A 238 -59.49 -85.32 38.42
C GLN A 238 -59.66 -83.85 38.83
N ALA A 239 -60.00 -82.99 37.87
CA ALA A 239 -60.27 -81.57 38.10
C ALA A 239 -61.47 -81.15 37.25
N GLU A 240 -62.05 -80.00 37.56
CA GLU A 240 -63.12 -79.39 36.77
C GLU A 240 -62.52 -78.30 35.88
N ASP A 241 -62.87 -78.27 34.60
CA ASP A 241 -62.46 -77.18 33.70
C ASP A 241 -63.10 -75.87 34.19
N ALA A 242 -62.29 -74.83 34.39
CA ALA A 242 -62.81 -73.55 34.84
C ALA A 242 -63.71 -72.87 33.79
N LYS A 243 -63.67 -73.27 32.51
CA LYS A 243 -64.49 -72.69 31.43
C LYS A 243 -65.82 -73.41 31.21
N THR A 244 -65.84 -74.74 31.22
CA THR A 244 -67.06 -75.52 30.92
C THR A 244 -67.67 -76.18 32.15
N GLY A 245 -66.93 -76.34 33.26
CA GLY A 245 -67.37 -77.09 34.43
C GLY A 245 -67.35 -78.61 34.24
N ASP A 246 -66.80 -79.09 33.11
CA ASP A 246 -66.67 -80.52 32.84
C ASP A 246 -65.55 -81.14 33.67
N THR A 247 -65.75 -82.38 34.11
CA THR A 247 -64.75 -83.11 34.86
C THR A 247 -63.68 -83.70 33.92
N ILE A 248 -62.47 -83.16 33.98
CA ILE A 248 -61.31 -83.60 33.19
C ILE A 248 -60.39 -84.48 34.06
N GLU A 249 -59.93 -85.58 33.47
CA GLU A 249 -58.94 -86.46 34.08
C GLU A 249 -57.60 -86.32 33.37
N PHE A 250 -56.53 -86.06 34.11
CA PHE A 250 -55.19 -85.93 33.56
C PHE A 250 -54.14 -86.61 34.42
N SER A 251 -53.08 -87.11 33.78
CA SER A 251 -51.98 -87.79 34.48
C SER A 251 -51.18 -86.80 35.35
N TRP A 252 -50.60 -87.27 36.46
CA TRP A 252 -49.78 -86.44 37.35
C TRP A 252 -48.63 -85.71 36.63
N LEU A 253 -48.05 -86.31 35.58
CA LEU A 253 -47.02 -85.70 34.73
C LEU A 253 -47.54 -84.51 33.91
N ALA A 254 -48.84 -84.48 33.64
CA ALA A 254 -49.49 -83.41 32.91
C ALA A 254 -49.96 -82.27 33.83
N LYS A 255 -49.80 -82.38 35.16
CA LYS A 255 -50.20 -81.33 36.12
C LYS A 255 -49.60 -79.97 35.80
N GLY A 256 -48.37 -79.92 35.28
CA GLY A 256 -47.70 -78.67 34.88
C GLY A 256 -48.33 -77.96 33.68
N LYS A 257 -49.39 -78.50 33.06
CA LYS A 257 -50.15 -77.86 31.98
C LYS A 257 -51.43 -77.17 32.46
N TYR A 258 -51.74 -77.27 33.76
CA TYR A 258 -52.96 -76.78 34.36
C TYR A 258 -52.67 -75.78 35.48
N ARG A 259 -53.44 -74.70 35.55
CA ARG A 259 -53.37 -73.68 36.61
C ARG A 259 -54.57 -73.84 37.53
N GLU A 260 -54.32 -73.95 38.83
CA GLU A 260 -55.40 -73.95 39.82
C GLU A 260 -55.92 -72.53 40.01
N VAL A 261 -57.21 -72.36 39.73
CA VAL A 261 -57.91 -71.08 39.78
C VAL A 261 -58.95 -71.14 40.89
N THR A 262 -59.19 -70.02 41.58
CA THR A 262 -60.19 -70.00 42.66
C THR A 262 -61.61 -70.09 42.10
N ALA A 263 -62.57 -70.55 42.91
CA ALA A 263 -63.96 -70.74 42.45
C ALA A 263 -64.63 -69.45 41.95
N GLU A 264 -64.19 -68.28 42.46
CA GLU A 264 -64.67 -66.96 42.05
C GLU A 264 -64.13 -66.55 40.67
N GLU A 265 -62.85 -66.81 40.40
CA GLU A 265 -62.21 -66.56 39.09
C GLU A 265 -62.74 -67.53 38.02
N ALA A 266 -63.05 -68.78 38.39
CA ALA A 266 -63.70 -69.74 37.49
C ALA A 266 -65.15 -69.36 37.12
N ALA A 267 -65.82 -68.52 37.89
CA ALA A 267 -67.12 -67.97 37.50
C ALA A 267 -66.97 -66.88 36.41
N GLN A 268 -65.87 -66.13 36.43
CA GLN A 268 -65.54 -65.14 35.40
C GLN A 268 -65.22 -65.80 34.06
N PHE A 269 -64.40 -66.86 34.06
CA PHE A 269 -64.12 -67.65 32.85
C PHE A 269 -65.39 -68.28 32.23
N ARG A 270 -66.36 -68.70 33.06
CA ARG A 270 -67.67 -69.19 32.59
C ARG A 270 -68.52 -68.08 31.98
N SER A 271 -68.55 -66.89 32.59
CA SER A 271 -69.28 -65.74 32.03
C SER A 271 -68.68 -65.23 30.71
N GLU A 272 -67.36 -65.34 30.55
CA GLU A 272 -66.65 -64.91 29.34
C GLU A 272 -66.77 -65.95 28.22
N ALA A 273 -66.84 -67.24 28.55
CA ALA A 273 -67.14 -68.31 27.59
C ALA A 273 -68.60 -68.29 27.09
N GLU A 274 -69.58 -67.93 27.94
CA GLU A 274 -70.98 -67.71 27.52
C GLU A 274 -71.14 -66.48 26.60
N HIS A 275 -70.19 -65.55 26.63
CA HIS A 275 -70.16 -64.37 25.75
C HIS A 275 -69.22 -64.49 24.55
N ALA A 276 -68.54 -65.64 24.38
CA ALA A 276 -67.73 -65.92 23.20
C ALA A 276 -68.57 -66.64 22.13
N PRO A 277 -68.95 -65.97 21.02
CA PRO A 277 -69.65 -66.66 19.93
C PRO A 277 -68.72 -67.70 19.28
N GLU A 278 -69.17 -68.96 19.26
CA GLU A 278 -68.53 -70.05 18.55
C GLU A 278 -68.56 -69.82 17.02
N SER A 279 -67.44 -70.16 16.38
CA SER A 279 -67.21 -70.33 14.93
C SER A 279 -67.07 -69.04 14.12
N ASN A 280 -66.25 -68.94 13.07
CA ASN A 280 -65.38 -69.87 12.39
C ASN A 280 -64.44 -69.04 11.48
N GLY A 281 -63.25 -69.57 11.17
CA GLY A 281 -62.24 -68.85 10.41
C GLY A 281 -62.62 -68.50 8.97
N ALA A 282 -62.06 -67.39 8.48
CA ALA A 282 -61.56 -67.18 7.12
C ALA A 282 -60.91 -65.80 7.11
N GLY A 283 -59.67 -65.73 6.60
CA GLY A 283 -58.94 -64.47 6.51
C GLY A 283 -59.63 -63.48 5.58
N GLN A 284 -59.35 -62.19 5.80
CA GLN A 284 -59.23 -61.24 4.71
C GLN A 284 -58.48 -59.98 5.14
N GLU A 285 -57.62 -59.59 4.22
CA GLU A 285 -56.72 -58.45 4.21
C GLU A 285 -57.47 -57.13 4.43
N ALA A 286 -56.85 -56.21 5.18
CA ALA A 286 -57.23 -54.80 5.15
C ALA A 286 -56.15 -54.02 4.35
N PRO A 287 -56.56 -53.15 3.42
CA PRO A 287 -55.70 -52.58 2.39
C PRO A 287 -54.92 -51.35 2.87
N VAL A 288 -53.72 -51.19 2.33
CA VAL A 288 -52.88 -49.99 2.45
C VAL A 288 -53.38 -48.92 1.46
N PRO A 289 -53.73 -47.69 1.88
CA PRO A 289 -53.96 -46.60 0.94
C PRO A 289 -52.64 -45.98 0.48
N ALA A 290 -52.56 -45.79 -0.84
CA ALA A 290 -51.41 -45.32 -1.60
C ALA A 290 -50.95 -43.90 -1.22
N SER A 291 -49.63 -43.72 -1.18
CA SER A 291 -48.98 -42.40 -1.19
C SER A 291 -49.09 -41.76 -2.59
N PRO A 292 -49.36 -40.44 -2.70
CA PRO A 292 -49.30 -39.73 -3.98
C PRO A 292 -47.83 -39.48 -4.41
N PRO A 293 -47.57 -39.30 -5.72
CA PRO A 293 -46.22 -39.22 -6.28
C PRO A 293 -45.51 -37.91 -5.91
N LEU A 294 -44.20 -38.01 -5.64
CA LEU A 294 -43.27 -36.89 -5.48
C LEU A 294 -43.13 -36.14 -6.81
N ASP A 295 -43.54 -34.87 -6.81
CA ASP A 295 -43.30 -33.91 -7.88
C ASP A 295 -41.84 -33.40 -7.77
N LEU A 296 -41.00 -33.81 -8.72
CA LEU A 296 -39.60 -33.39 -8.82
C LEU A 296 -39.51 -32.20 -9.79
N ASN A 297 -39.79 -31.00 -9.30
CA ASN A 297 -39.37 -29.77 -9.96
C ASN A 297 -38.39 -29.02 -9.05
N PRO A 298 -37.11 -28.83 -9.46
CA PRO A 298 -36.18 -28.00 -8.71
C PRO A 298 -36.57 -26.52 -8.84
N PRO A 299 -36.42 -25.70 -7.78
CA PRO A 299 -36.75 -24.28 -7.83
C PRO A 299 -35.75 -23.51 -8.72
N GLU A 300 -36.28 -22.63 -9.58
CA GLU A 300 -35.49 -21.64 -10.33
C GLU A 300 -34.84 -20.63 -9.37
N LEU A 301 -33.51 -20.59 -9.36
CA LEU A 301 -32.72 -19.57 -8.67
C LEU A 301 -32.82 -18.25 -9.44
N GLN A 302 -33.60 -17.31 -8.91
CA GLN A 302 -33.58 -15.91 -9.36
C GLN A 302 -32.40 -15.19 -8.70
N PHE A 303 -31.43 -14.75 -9.49
CA PHE A 303 -30.39 -13.83 -9.05
C PHE A 303 -30.90 -12.38 -9.15
N PRO A 304 -30.70 -11.54 -8.12
CA PRO A 304 -31.03 -10.12 -8.21
C PRO A 304 -30.09 -9.38 -9.19
N PRO A 305 -30.56 -8.36 -9.92
CA PRO A 305 -29.74 -7.61 -10.86
C PRO A 305 -28.69 -6.77 -10.12
N ALA A 306 -27.52 -6.64 -10.74
CA ALA A 306 -26.40 -5.82 -10.28
C ALA A 306 -26.85 -4.38 -10.01
N VAL A 307 -26.48 -3.87 -8.83
CA VAL A 307 -26.64 -2.48 -8.43
C VAL A 307 -25.62 -1.64 -9.23
N PRO A 308 -26.03 -0.50 -9.83
CA PRO A 308 -25.08 0.43 -10.42
C PRO A 308 -24.38 1.22 -9.31
N ASP A 309 -23.05 1.33 -9.41
CA ASP A 309 -22.22 2.15 -8.52
C ASP A 309 -22.68 3.62 -8.55
N GLU A 310 -23.20 4.10 -7.42
CA GLU A 310 -23.28 5.53 -7.10
C GLU A 310 -22.44 5.84 -5.86
N ASP A 311 -21.77 6.98 -5.97
CA ASP A 311 -20.87 7.64 -5.04
C ASP A 311 -21.23 7.58 -3.56
N THR A 312 -20.22 7.30 -2.72
CA THR A 312 -20.08 7.95 -1.41
C THR A 312 -18.62 8.38 -1.15
N THR A 313 -18.33 9.60 -1.60
CA THR A 313 -17.52 10.64 -0.94
C THR A 313 -16.69 10.25 0.31
N GLY A 314 -15.36 10.31 0.17
CA GLY A 314 -14.39 10.47 1.26
C GLY A 314 -13.32 11.49 0.83
N GLY A 315 -13.42 12.72 1.36
CA GLY A 315 -12.76 13.90 0.81
C GLY A 315 -11.23 13.94 0.89
N LEU A 316 -10.62 14.40 -0.19
CA LEU A 316 -9.35 15.12 -0.24
C LEU A 316 -9.35 15.97 -1.51
N ALA A 317 -8.87 17.21 -1.37
CA ALA A 317 -8.95 18.26 -2.38
C ALA A 317 -8.31 17.85 -3.71
N GLU A 318 -9.10 17.83 -4.78
CA GLU A 318 -8.61 17.80 -6.15
C GLU A 318 -8.05 19.19 -6.51
N GLY A 319 -6.73 19.29 -6.53
CA GLY A 319 -6.04 20.19 -7.44
C GLY A 319 -6.07 19.57 -8.82
N ASP A 320 -6.84 20.17 -9.73
CA ASP A 320 -6.88 19.83 -11.14
C ASP A 320 -5.49 20.02 -11.78
N ALA A 321 -4.74 18.93 -11.92
CA ALA A 321 -3.50 18.83 -12.68
C ALA A 321 -3.57 17.67 -13.68
N GLY A 322 -4.77 17.40 -14.20
CA GLY A 322 -5.05 16.31 -15.14
C GLY A 322 -5.12 16.75 -16.61
N GLY A 323 -4.41 17.81 -16.99
CA GLY A 323 -4.31 18.22 -18.38
C GLY A 323 -3.36 17.31 -19.16
N THR A 324 -3.87 16.56 -20.12
CA THR A 324 -3.11 15.79 -21.11
C THR A 324 -2.09 16.69 -21.85
N VAL A 325 -0.82 16.62 -21.45
CA VAL A 325 0.31 17.30 -22.13
C VAL A 325 1.12 16.28 -22.93
N ALA A 326 0.47 15.59 -23.87
CA ALA A 326 1.15 14.59 -24.71
C ALA A 326 1.85 15.19 -25.95
N GLU A 327 1.72 16.48 -26.25
CA GLU A 327 2.25 17.06 -27.50
C GLU A 327 2.81 18.50 -27.39
N LYS A 328 3.36 18.92 -26.24
CA LYS A 328 3.97 20.26 -26.12
C LYS A 328 5.48 20.18 -25.97
N THR A 329 6.18 21.05 -26.71
CA THR A 329 7.64 21.17 -26.66
C THR A 329 8.10 21.60 -25.26
N LEU A 330 9.33 21.23 -24.89
CA LEU A 330 9.91 21.47 -23.56
C LEU A 330 9.80 22.94 -23.13
N GLU A 331 9.92 23.86 -24.07
CA GLU A 331 9.82 25.31 -23.85
C GLU A 331 8.42 25.74 -23.38
N GLU A 332 7.35 25.15 -23.93
CA GLU A 332 5.98 25.46 -23.50
C GLU A 332 5.66 24.89 -22.12
N ARG A 333 6.29 23.77 -21.75
CA ARG A 333 6.16 23.18 -20.41
C ARG A 333 6.86 24.02 -19.36
N VAL A 334 8.05 24.56 -19.67
CA VAL A 334 8.78 25.47 -18.79
C VAL A 334 8.02 26.78 -18.63
N ALA A 335 7.50 27.37 -19.71
CA ALA A 335 6.70 28.59 -19.63
C ALA A 335 5.39 28.43 -18.83
N ALA A 336 4.74 27.26 -18.93
CA ALA A 336 3.54 26.95 -18.13
C ALA A 336 3.87 26.76 -16.64
N LEU A 337 5.00 26.12 -16.33
CA LEU A 337 5.50 25.97 -14.96
C LEU A 337 5.93 27.31 -14.37
N GLU A 338 6.63 28.15 -15.12
CA GLU A 338 7.04 29.47 -14.68
C GLU A 338 5.83 30.37 -14.36
N LYS A 339 4.79 30.29 -15.19
CA LYS A 339 3.54 31.01 -14.98
C LYS A 339 2.74 30.50 -13.78
N ALA A 340 2.81 29.20 -13.50
CA ALA A 340 2.16 28.59 -12.34
C ALA A 340 2.89 28.87 -11.02
N VAL A 341 4.23 28.94 -11.05
CA VAL A 341 5.06 29.13 -9.85
C VAL A 341 5.21 30.61 -9.49
N TRP A 342 5.35 31.51 -10.46
CA TRP A 342 5.65 32.93 -10.18
C TRP A 342 4.48 33.90 -10.33
N GLY A 343 3.33 33.46 -10.84
CA GLY A 343 2.20 34.36 -11.09
C GLY A 343 2.51 35.45 -12.11
N LYS A 344 1.50 36.14 -12.65
CA LYS A 344 1.70 37.22 -13.63
C LYS A 344 2.59 38.32 -13.04
N VAL A 345 3.81 38.47 -13.54
CA VAL A 345 4.50 39.75 -13.53
C VAL A 345 3.74 40.65 -14.50
N GLU A 346 2.92 41.55 -13.97
CA GLU A 346 2.41 42.69 -14.74
C GLU A 346 3.61 43.47 -15.27
N SER A 347 3.80 43.43 -16.58
CA SER A 347 4.68 44.36 -17.27
C SER A 347 4.12 45.77 -17.12
N ALA A 348 4.74 46.57 -16.26
CA ALA A 348 4.56 48.02 -16.25
C ALA A 348 5.04 48.58 -17.59
N ALA A 349 4.14 49.27 -18.28
CA ALA A 349 4.43 50.13 -19.42
C ALA A 349 4.74 51.55 -18.95
#